data_AF-A0A7J9JXR7-F1
#
_entry.id   AF-A0A7J9JXR7-F1
#
_cell.length_a   1.000
_cell.length_b   1.000
_cell.length_c   1.000
_cell.angle_alpha   90.00
_cell.angle_beta   90.00
_cell.angle_gamma   90.00
#
_symmetry.space_group_name_H-M   'P 1'
#
loop_
_entity.id
_entity.type
_entity.pdbx_description
1 polymer ?
#
loop_
_entity_poly.entity_id
_entity_poly.type
_entity_poly.pdbx_seq_one_letter_code
_entity_poly.pdbx_strand_id
1 'polypeptide(L)'
;LHVSNRQKLLKSLRQHLSNSSRPHHGFVLLQGGEEQTRYCTDHIELFRQESYFAYLFGVREPGFYGAIDIATGKSILFAPRLPADYAVWLGEIKPVSYFQERYMVSMVYYTDEIVQLLVDQYKGSGKPLLFLLHGLNTDSNNFSKPAEFEGIENFERDLTTLHPVLTECRVCKSDLELALIQIANNISSEAHVEVMRKTKAGMKEYQLESMFLHHTYMYGGCRHCSYTCICATGENRLGLSQVLIVSCLVRSME
;
A
#
# COMPACT_ATOMS: atom_id res chain seq x y z
N LEU A 1 9.59 -10.22 1.06
CA LEU A 1 8.87 -9.39 2.07
C LEU A 1 7.37 -9.69 2.07
N HIS A 2 6.60 -9.30 1.06
CA HIS A 2 5.14 -9.39 1.06
C HIS A 2 4.57 -10.81 1.28
N VAL A 3 5.24 -11.86 0.79
CA VAL A 3 4.88 -13.25 1.10
C VAL A 3 4.84 -13.50 2.62
N SER A 4 5.84 -13.02 3.35
CA SER A 4 5.92 -13.12 4.81
C SER A 4 4.80 -12.32 5.48
N ASN A 5 4.47 -11.14 4.96
CA ASN A 5 3.37 -10.30 5.48
C ASN A 5 2.01 -10.99 5.31
N ARG A 6 1.76 -11.63 4.16
CA ARG A 6 0.56 -12.44 3.92
C ARG A 6 0.48 -13.63 4.88
N GLN A 7 1.58 -14.34 5.09
CA GLN A 7 1.64 -15.45 6.05
C GLN A 7 1.39 -14.99 7.49
N LYS A 8 1.95 -13.84 7.87
CA LYS A 8 1.73 -13.23 9.18
C LYS A 8 0.27 -12.88 9.40
N LEU A 9 -0.36 -12.19 8.44
CA LEU A 9 -1.80 -11.90 8.50
C LEU A 9 -2.61 -13.19 8.62
N LEU A 10 -2.33 -14.19 7.78
CA LEU A 10 -3.07 -15.45 7.76
C LEU A 10 -2.99 -16.17 9.11
N LYS A 11 -1.81 -16.19 9.75
CA LYS A 11 -1.63 -16.76 11.09
C LYS A 11 -2.47 -16.01 12.13
N SER A 12 -2.35 -14.68 12.18
CA SER A 12 -3.08 -13.85 13.15
C SER A 12 -4.59 -13.93 12.96
N LEU A 13 -5.06 -13.91 11.70
CA LEU A 13 -6.48 -13.96 11.37
C LEU A 13 -7.09 -15.33 11.70
N ARG A 14 -6.41 -16.44 11.36
CA ARG A 14 -6.86 -17.78 11.76
C ARG A 14 -6.93 -17.94 13.27
N GLN A 15 -5.93 -17.41 14.00
CA GLN A 15 -5.94 -17.43 15.46
C GLN A 15 -7.13 -16.63 16.02
N HIS A 16 -7.38 -15.43 15.49
CA HIS A 16 -8.52 -14.61 15.88
C HIS A 16 -9.85 -15.33 15.63
N LEU A 17 -10.03 -15.92 14.44
CA LEU A 17 -11.24 -16.69 14.10
C LEU A 17 -11.42 -17.90 15.01
N SER A 18 -10.35 -18.66 15.30
CA SER A 18 -10.40 -19.78 16.24
C SER A 18 -10.84 -19.36 17.64
N ASN A 19 -10.32 -18.23 18.14
CA ASN A 19 -10.69 -17.72 19.47
C ASN A 19 -12.17 -17.30 19.53
N SER A 20 -12.73 -16.83 18.41
CA SER A 20 -14.15 -16.49 18.29
C SER A 20 -15.02 -17.67 17.83
N SER A 21 -14.48 -18.90 17.80
CA SER A 21 -15.18 -20.11 17.31
C SER A 21 -15.75 -19.98 15.89
N ARG A 22 -15.10 -19.17 15.04
CA ARG A 22 -15.45 -18.98 13.63
C ARG A 22 -14.61 -19.90 12.74
N PRO A 23 -15.20 -20.50 11.69
CA PRO A 23 -14.46 -21.33 10.74
C PRO A 23 -13.44 -20.53 9.94
N HIS A 24 -12.37 -21.19 9.50
CA HIS A 24 -11.31 -20.60 8.66
C HIS A 24 -11.71 -20.61 7.18
N HIS A 25 -12.87 -20.07 6.86
CA HIS A 25 -13.40 -19.98 5.50
C HIS A 25 -13.59 -18.52 5.08
N GLY A 26 -13.66 -18.28 3.77
CA GLY A 26 -13.80 -16.95 3.19
C GLY A 26 -12.47 -16.35 2.74
N PHE A 27 -12.57 -15.13 2.22
CA PHE A 27 -11.47 -14.44 1.58
C PHE A 27 -11.24 -13.09 2.25
N VAL A 28 -9.99 -12.77 2.55
CA VAL A 28 -9.59 -11.37 2.70
C VAL A 28 -9.62 -10.75 1.32
N LEU A 29 -10.25 -9.58 1.15
CA LEU A 29 -10.25 -8.85 -0.11
C LEU A 29 -9.90 -7.39 0.14
N LEU A 30 -8.89 -6.90 -0.59
CA LEU A 30 -8.45 -5.52 -0.60
C LEU A 30 -8.56 -4.94 -2.02
N GLN A 31 -9.02 -3.70 -2.11
CA GLN A 31 -8.95 -2.88 -3.31
C GLN A 31 -7.70 -2.01 -3.23
N GLY A 32 -6.88 -2.04 -4.26
CA GLY A 32 -5.74 -1.14 -4.41
C GLY A 32 -6.20 0.29 -4.72
N GLY A 33 -5.25 1.21 -4.69
CA GLY A 33 -5.46 2.59 -5.10
C GLY A 33 -5.75 2.70 -6.59
N GLU A 34 -6.48 3.75 -6.94
CA GLU A 34 -6.81 4.14 -8.30
C GLU A 34 -6.02 5.39 -8.69
N GLU A 35 -5.85 5.62 -9.99
CA GLU A 35 -5.31 6.89 -10.46
C GLU A 35 -6.27 8.03 -10.16
N GLN A 36 -5.72 9.17 -9.74
CA GLN A 36 -6.50 10.36 -9.46
C GLN A 36 -6.09 11.47 -10.41
N THR A 37 -7.10 12.19 -10.88
CA THR A 37 -6.91 13.41 -11.67
C THR A 37 -6.91 14.63 -10.78
N ARG A 38 -6.15 15.64 -11.17
CA ARG A 38 -6.19 16.94 -10.50
C ARG A 38 -7.52 17.63 -10.80
N TYR A 39 -8.43 17.62 -9.82
CA TYR A 39 -9.78 18.17 -9.94
C TYR A 39 -10.49 17.62 -11.20
N CYS A 40 -11.06 18.49 -12.04
CA CYS A 40 -11.73 18.13 -13.28
C CYS A 40 -10.82 18.12 -14.53
N THR A 41 -9.49 18.17 -14.35
CA THR A 41 -8.53 18.10 -15.48
C THR A 41 -8.15 16.66 -15.82
N ASP A 42 -7.46 16.46 -16.93
CA ASP A 42 -6.88 15.17 -17.35
C ASP A 42 -5.46 14.93 -16.77
N HIS A 43 -4.96 15.83 -15.93
CA HIS A 43 -3.65 15.71 -15.32
C HIS A 43 -3.66 14.63 -14.23
N ILE A 44 -3.04 13.47 -14.52
CA ILE A 44 -2.87 12.36 -13.58
C ILE A 44 -1.82 12.72 -12.52
N GLU A 45 -2.18 12.59 -11.25
CA GLU A 45 -1.24 12.75 -10.15
C GLU A 45 -0.29 11.55 -10.05
N LEU A 46 0.90 11.77 -9.46
CA LEU A 46 1.84 10.69 -9.27
C LEU A 46 1.24 9.61 -8.35
N PHE A 47 0.89 8.47 -8.95
CA PHE A 47 0.24 7.37 -8.24
C PHE A 47 1.07 6.86 -7.05
N ARG A 48 0.40 6.64 -5.93
CA ARG A 48 0.93 5.99 -4.74
C ARG A 48 -0.11 5.01 -4.23
N GLN A 49 0.34 3.78 -3.96
CA GLN A 49 -0.52 2.70 -3.55
C GLN A 49 -1.15 2.91 -2.17
N GLU A 50 -2.34 2.34 -1.96
CA GLU A 50 -2.97 2.22 -0.65
C GLU A 50 -2.08 1.37 0.28
N SER A 51 -1.85 1.82 1.51
CA SER A 51 -0.79 1.26 2.36
C SER A 51 -1.07 -0.16 2.88
N TYR A 52 -2.32 -0.55 3.10
CA TYR A 52 -2.64 -1.94 3.47
C TYR A 52 -2.50 -2.89 2.28
N PHE A 53 -2.87 -2.43 1.08
CA PHE A 53 -2.68 -3.15 -0.16
C PHE A 53 -1.19 -3.36 -0.49
N ALA A 54 -0.40 -2.27 -0.43
CA ALA A 54 1.06 -2.32 -0.62
C ALA A 54 1.72 -3.28 0.38
N TYR A 55 1.32 -3.24 1.65
CA TYR A 55 1.85 -4.11 2.70
C TYR A 55 1.72 -5.60 2.36
N LEU A 56 0.55 -6.02 1.84
CA LEU A 56 0.28 -7.43 1.53
C LEU A 56 0.73 -7.87 0.14
N PHE A 57 0.72 -6.99 -0.86
CA PHE A 57 0.92 -7.38 -2.26
C PHE A 57 2.15 -6.73 -2.92
N GLY A 58 2.58 -5.56 -2.47
CA GLY A 58 3.71 -4.82 -3.05
C GLY A 58 3.45 -4.31 -4.47
N VAL A 59 2.17 -4.29 -4.89
CA VAL A 59 1.76 -3.91 -6.24
C VAL A 59 1.88 -2.42 -6.43
N ARG A 60 2.57 -2.01 -7.50
CA ARG A 60 2.88 -0.60 -7.78
C ARG A 60 1.94 0.02 -8.80
N GLU A 61 1.18 -0.81 -9.51
CA GLU A 61 0.20 -0.39 -10.50
C GLU A 61 -1.16 -0.07 -9.86
N PRO A 62 -1.93 0.87 -10.44
CA PRO A 62 -3.26 1.25 -9.96
C PRO A 62 -4.35 0.27 -10.43
N GLY A 63 -5.49 0.27 -9.74
CA GLY A 63 -6.70 -0.45 -10.15
C GLY A 63 -6.68 -1.96 -9.90
N PHE A 64 -5.71 -2.45 -9.13
CA PHE A 64 -5.61 -3.87 -8.78
C PHE A 64 -6.48 -4.22 -7.57
N TYR A 65 -6.95 -5.46 -7.52
CA TYR A 65 -7.52 -6.06 -6.31
C TYR A 65 -6.67 -7.25 -5.87
N GLY A 66 -6.77 -7.61 -4.61
CA GLY A 66 -5.96 -8.65 -4.01
C GLY A 66 -6.78 -9.44 -3.00
N ALA A 67 -6.81 -10.75 -3.17
CA ALA A 67 -7.50 -11.67 -2.27
C ALA A 67 -6.56 -12.69 -1.63
N ILE A 68 -6.90 -13.12 -0.42
CA ILE A 68 -6.23 -14.22 0.28
C ILE A 68 -7.30 -15.18 0.78
N ASP A 69 -7.25 -16.42 0.28
CA ASP A 69 -8.09 -17.50 0.80
C ASP A 69 -7.61 -17.88 2.20
N ILE A 70 -8.48 -17.72 3.21
CA ILE A 70 -8.13 -17.99 4.61
C ILE A 70 -7.94 -19.49 4.85
N ALA A 71 -8.62 -20.36 4.10
CA ALA A 71 -8.52 -21.81 4.26
C ALA A 71 -7.19 -22.32 3.68
N THR A 72 -6.89 -21.96 2.43
CA THR A 72 -5.71 -22.51 1.73
C THR A 72 -4.46 -21.66 1.88
N GLY A 73 -4.60 -20.38 2.23
CA GLY A 73 -3.51 -19.41 2.24
C GLY A 73 -3.08 -18.95 0.84
N LYS A 74 -3.79 -19.36 -0.22
CA LYS A 74 -3.49 -18.93 -1.58
C LYS A 74 -3.77 -17.44 -1.73
N SER A 75 -2.83 -16.75 -2.35
CA SER A 75 -2.96 -15.33 -2.67
C SER A 75 -3.33 -15.16 -4.14
N ILE A 76 -4.30 -14.31 -4.41
CA ILE A 76 -4.87 -14.09 -5.74
C ILE A 76 -4.77 -12.59 -6.00
N LEU A 77 -4.31 -12.22 -7.19
CA LEU A 77 -4.27 -10.83 -7.63
C LEU A 77 -5.20 -10.66 -8.83
N PHE A 78 -5.91 -9.54 -8.89
CA PHE A 78 -6.79 -9.20 -10.00
C PHE A 78 -6.26 -7.94 -10.68
N ALA A 79 -5.82 -8.07 -11.92
CA ALA A 79 -5.28 -6.99 -12.73
C ALA A 79 -6.39 -6.37 -13.62
N PRO A 80 -6.41 -5.05 -13.83
CA PRO A 80 -7.34 -4.46 -14.78
C PRO A 80 -7.02 -4.91 -16.21
N ARG A 81 -8.04 -5.18 -17.03
CA ARG A 81 -7.84 -5.35 -18.49
C ARG A 81 -7.56 -4.00 -19.11
N LEU A 82 -6.38 -3.86 -19.69
CA LEU A 82 -5.97 -2.64 -20.37
C LEU A 82 -6.37 -2.69 -21.85
N PRO A 83 -6.92 -1.60 -22.41
CA PRO A 83 -7.25 -1.52 -23.82
C PRO A 83 -5.98 -1.47 -24.70
N ALA A 84 -6.11 -1.80 -25.98
CA ALA A 84 -4.96 -1.94 -26.87
C ALA A 84 -4.18 -0.63 -27.10
N ASP A 85 -4.85 0.51 -27.02
CA ASP A 85 -4.25 1.84 -27.10
C ASP A 85 -3.35 2.18 -25.90
N TYR A 86 -3.52 1.52 -24.75
CA TYR A 86 -2.60 1.62 -23.61
C TYR A 86 -1.15 1.35 -24.03
N ALA A 87 -0.94 0.37 -24.90
CA ALA A 87 0.38 -0.01 -25.41
C ALA A 87 1.09 1.12 -26.16
N VAL A 88 0.33 2.04 -26.75
CA VAL A 88 0.84 3.16 -27.54
C VAL A 88 1.32 4.29 -26.63
N TRP A 89 0.61 4.55 -25.53
CA TRP A 89 0.80 5.75 -24.70
C TRP A 89 1.56 5.48 -23.40
N LEU A 90 1.23 4.38 -22.73
CA LEU A 90 1.65 4.11 -21.34
C LEU A 90 2.68 2.96 -21.25
N GLY A 91 2.85 2.23 -22.35
CA GLY A 91 3.88 1.19 -22.49
C GLY A 91 3.29 -0.21 -22.55
N GLU A 92 4.18 -1.20 -22.54
CA GLU A 92 3.83 -2.60 -22.79
C GLU A 92 2.74 -3.15 -21.83
N ILE A 93 1.68 -3.72 -22.40
CA ILE A 93 0.64 -4.42 -21.65
C ILE A 93 1.22 -5.76 -21.17
N LYS A 94 1.43 -5.87 -19.87
CA LYS A 94 2.04 -7.06 -19.26
C LYS A 94 1.02 -8.20 -19.15
N PRO A 95 1.41 -9.46 -19.47
CA PRO A 95 0.53 -10.61 -19.29
C PRO A 95 0.34 -10.95 -17.82
N VAL A 96 -0.75 -11.66 -17.48
CA VAL A 96 -1.03 -12.09 -16.09
C VAL A 96 0.10 -12.92 -15.45
N SER A 97 0.84 -13.69 -16.26
CA SER A 97 2.01 -14.47 -15.81
C SER A 97 3.14 -13.59 -15.27
N TYR A 98 3.33 -12.40 -15.85
CA TYR A 98 4.33 -11.44 -15.39
C TYR A 98 3.99 -10.96 -13.97
N PHE A 99 2.72 -10.62 -13.71
CA PHE A 99 2.30 -10.19 -12.38
C PHE A 99 2.38 -11.31 -11.34
N GLN A 100 2.12 -12.56 -11.76
CA GLN A 100 2.21 -13.73 -10.89
C GLN A 100 3.63 -13.92 -10.38
N GLU A 101 4.60 -13.90 -11.29
CA GLU A 101 6.02 -14.03 -10.97
C GLU A 101 6.54 -12.83 -10.17
N ARG A 102 6.23 -11.61 -10.63
CA ARG A 102 6.69 -10.36 -10.01
C ARG A 102 6.22 -10.20 -8.56
N TYR A 103 4.96 -10.49 -8.28
CA TYR A 103 4.35 -10.31 -6.96
C TYR A 103 4.32 -11.57 -6.10
N MET A 104 4.85 -12.68 -6.64
CA MET A 104 4.94 -13.98 -5.98
C MET A 104 3.58 -14.42 -5.39
N VAL A 105 2.51 -14.21 -6.16
CA VAL A 105 1.15 -14.60 -5.80
C VAL A 105 0.83 -15.97 -6.39
N SER A 106 -0.13 -16.66 -5.79
CA SER A 106 -0.49 -18.02 -6.23
C SER A 106 -1.19 -18.01 -7.58
N MET A 107 -2.02 -17.01 -7.84
CA MET A 107 -2.81 -16.88 -9.07
C MET A 107 -3.00 -15.40 -9.43
N VAL A 108 -3.17 -15.13 -10.73
CA VAL A 108 -3.54 -13.82 -11.24
C VAL A 108 -4.69 -13.98 -12.23
N TYR A 109 -5.72 -13.16 -12.07
CA TYR A 109 -6.88 -13.06 -12.95
C TYR A 109 -7.15 -11.60 -13.28
N TYR A 110 -8.19 -11.32 -14.06
CA TYR A 110 -8.61 -9.95 -14.33
C TYR A 110 -9.69 -9.47 -13.35
N THR A 111 -9.81 -8.15 -13.19
CA THR A 111 -10.78 -7.54 -12.27
C THR A 111 -12.24 -7.86 -12.63
N ASP A 112 -12.56 -8.03 -13.91
CA ASP A 112 -13.88 -8.47 -14.38
C ASP A 112 -14.21 -9.93 -14.01
N GLU A 113 -13.22 -10.71 -13.55
CA GLU A 113 -13.38 -12.13 -13.21
C GLU A 113 -13.52 -12.38 -11.70
N ILE A 114 -13.50 -11.31 -10.87
CA ILE A 114 -13.53 -11.41 -9.40
C ILE A 114 -14.71 -12.24 -8.90
N VAL A 115 -15.93 -11.93 -9.34
CA VAL A 115 -17.16 -12.57 -8.85
C VAL A 115 -17.13 -14.07 -9.15
N GLN A 116 -16.92 -14.42 -10.42
CA GLN A 116 -16.92 -15.80 -10.89
C GLN A 116 -15.86 -16.62 -10.14
N LEU A 117 -14.64 -16.09 -10.05
CA LEU A 117 -13.51 -16.82 -9.47
C LEU A 117 -13.67 -17.03 -7.96
N LEU A 118 -14.09 -16.00 -7.21
CA LEU A 118 -14.26 -16.14 -5.75
C LEU A 118 -15.43 -17.07 -5.39
N VAL A 119 -16.49 -17.09 -6.20
CA VAL A 119 -17.59 -18.05 -6.04
C VAL A 119 -17.11 -19.47 -6.34
N ASP A 120 -16.38 -19.69 -7.44
CA ASP A 120 -15.89 -21.02 -7.83
C ASP A 120 -14.86 -21.60 -6.85
N GLN A 121 -14.02 -20.75 -6.26
CA GLN A 121 -13.04 -21.17 -5.26
C GLN A 121 -13.67 -21.43 -3.89
N TYR A 122 -14.87 -20.89 -3.63
CA TYR A 122 -15.52 -21.06 -2.34
C TYR A 122 -16.11 -22.47 -2.21
N LYS A 123 -15.53 -23.26 -1.31
CA LYS A 123 -15.98 -24.64 -1.03
C LYS A 123 -17.01 -24.76 0.09
N GLY A 124 -17.48 -23.64 0.63
CA GLY A 124 -18.48 -23.62 1.70
C GLY A 124 -19.91 -23.73 1.16
N SER A 125 -20.87 -23.93 2.07
CA SER A 125 -22.29 -23.75 1.76
C SER A 125 -22.66 -22.27 1.84
N GLY A 126 -23.58 -21.83 0.97
CA GLY A 126 -24.08 -20.45 0.95
C GLY A 126 -23.19 -19.46 0.20
N LYS A 127 -23.34 -18.17 0.53
CA LYS A 127 -22.58 -17.09 -0.09
C LYS A 127 -21.13 -17.09 0.44
N PRO A 128 -20.11 -16.83 -0.39
CA PRO A 128 -18.75 -16.68 0.10
C PRO A 128 -18.64 -15.46 1.02
N LEU A 129 -17.89 -15.62 2.12
CA LEU A 129 -17.63 -14.54 3.08
C LEU A 129 -16.39 -13.73 2.66
N LEU A 130 -16.54 -12.42 2.60
CA LEU A 130 -15.45 -11.46 2.36
C LEU A 130 -15.12 -10.68 3.64
N PHE A 131 -13.87 -10.73 4.04
CA PHE A 131 -13.30 -9.87 5.06
C PHE A 131 -12.73 -8.62 4.37
N LEU A 132 -13.39 -7.49 4.56
CA LEU A 132 -13.04 -6.23 3.92
C LEU A 132 -12.37 -5.28 4.91
N LEU A 133 -11.50 -4.43 4.39
CA LEU A 133 -10.80 -3.44 5.19
C LEU A 133 -11.73 -2.26 5.49
N HIS A 134 -12.19 -2.18 6.73
CA HIS A 134 -12.94 -1.02 7.21
C HIS A 134 -12.63 -0.76 8.67
N GLY A 135 -12.24 0.47 8.98
CA GLY A 135 -11.87 0.87 10.33
C GLY A 135 -11.28 2.27 10.39
N LEU A 136 -11.38 2.86 11.57
CA LEU A 136 -10.99 4.22 11.87
C LEU A 136 -9.48 4.35 11.99
N ASN A 137 -8.89 5.27 11.22
CA ASN A 137 -7.55 5.76 11.47
C ASN A 137 -7.61 6.85 12.55
N THR A 138 -6.94 6.62 13.67
CA THR A 138 -7.02 7.49 14.87
C THR A 138 -6.30 8.83 14.73
N ASP A 139 -5.41 8.98 13.73
CA ASP A 139 -4.68 10.24 13.49
C ASP A 139 -5.49 11.20 12.61
N SER A 140 -6.13 10.65 11.56
CA SER A 140 -6.88 11.43 10.56
C SER A 140 -8.39 11.47 10.80
N ASN A 141 -8.91 10.62 11.70
CA ASN A 141 -10.34 10.35 11.89
C ASN A 141 -11.08 9.84 10.64
N ASN A 142 -10.34 9.42 9.61
CA ASN A 142 -10.93 8.85 8.40
C ASN A 142 -11.11 7.34 8.56
N PHE A 143 -12.15 6.80 7.92
CA PHE A 143 -12.33 5.37 7.79
C PHE A 143 -11.65 4.85 6.52
N SER A 144 -11.04 3.68 6.62
CA SER A 144 -10.60 2.92 5.43
C SER A 144 -11.81 2.56 4.57
N LYS A 145 -11.65 2.75 3.25
CA LYS A 145 -12.67 2.42 2.27
C LYS A 145 -12.66 0.89 2.02
N PRO A 146 -13.77 0.18 2.27
CA PRO A 146 -13.85 -1.24 1.95
C PRO A 146 -13.80 -1.45 0.43
N ALA A 147 -13.36 -2.64 0.01
CA ALA A 147 -13.35 -2.98 -1.41
C ALA A 147 -14.77 -3.01 -1.97
N GLU A 148 -14.97 -2.40 -3.13
CA GLU A 148 -16.23 -2.36 -3.86
C GLU A 148 -16.01 -2.85 -5.30
N PHE A 149 -16.96 -3.63 -5.83
CA PHE A 149 -16.97 -4.10 -7.21
C PHE A 149 -18.39 -4.52 -7.60
N GLU A 150 -18.68 -4.56 -8.90
CA GLU A 150 -19.97 -5.03 -9.41
C GLU A 150 -20.17 -6.51 -9.06
N GLY A 151 -21.32 -6.87 -8.49
CA GLY A 151 -21.61 -8.24 -8.06
C GLY A 151 -21.24 -8.55 -6.61
N ILE A 152 -20.77 -7.58 -5.82
CA ILE A 152 -20.40 -7.76 -4.40
C ILE A 152 -21.58 -8.18 -3.51
N GLU A 153 -22.82 -7.91 -3.93
CA GLU A 153 -24.06 -8.33 -3.26
C GLU A 153 -24.25 -9.86 -3.23
N ASN A 154 -23.51 -10.59 -4.06
CA ASN A 154 -23.47 -12.05 -4.06
C ASN A 154 -22.65 -12.63 -2.90
N PHE A 155 -22.02 -11.78 -2.09
CA PHE A 155 -21.12 -12.15 -1.01
C PHE A 155 -21.66 -11.71 0.36
N GLU A 156 -21.33 -12.48 1.39
CA GLU A 156 -21.41 -12.01 2.77
C GLU A 156 -20.21 -11.13 3.09
N ARG A 157 -20.38 -10.13 3.94
CA ARG A 157 -19.36 -9.11 4.21
C ARG A 157 -19.11 -8.95 5.69
N ASP A 158 -17.85 -9.06 6.07
CA ASP A 158 -17.34 -8.74 7.40
C ASP A 158 -16.46 -7.49 7.29
N LEU A 159 -16.90 -6.41 7.94
CA LEU A 159 -16.22 -5.11 7.95
C LEU A 159 -15.43 -4.86 9.24
N THR A 160 -15.50 -5.76 10.22
CA THR A 160 -15.01 -5.48 11.59
C THR A 160 -13.74 -6.24 11.92
N THR A 161 -13.52 -7.40 11.31
CA THR A 161 -12.45 -8.32 11.71
C THR A 161 -11.10 -7.97 11.09
N LEU A 162 -11.07 -7.60 9.79
CA LEU A 162 -9.80 -7.47 9.07
C LEU A 162 -8.96 -6.30 9.58
N HIS A 163 -9.57 -5.13 9.76
CA HIS A 163 -8.85 -3.91 10.14
C HIS A 163 -8.03 -4.06 11.43
N PRO A 164 -8.58 -4.46 12.59
CA PRO A 164 -7.79 -4.57 13.82
C PRO A 164 -6.68 -5.62 13.69
N VAL A 165 -6.95 -6.78 13.06
CA VAL A 165 -5.96 -7.85 12.91
C VAL A 165 -4.80 -7.43 12.00
N LEU A 166 -5.12 -6.82 10.84
CA LEU A 166 -4.11 -6.39 9.89
C LEU A 166 -3.33 -5.17 10.40
N THR A 167 -3.98 -4.27 11.14
CA THR A 167 -3.31 -3.13 11.80
C THR A 167 -2.25 -3.63 12.78
N GLU A 168 -2.60 -4.60 13.63
CA GLU A 168 -1.64 -5.18 14.59
C GLU A 168 -0.45 -5.85 13.88
N CYS A 169 -0.70 -6.51 12.74
CA CYS A 169 0.37 -7.06 11.92
C CYS A 169 1.34 -5.98 11.42
N ARG A 170 0.89 -4.75 11.16
CA ARG A 170 1.73 -3.61 10.73
C ARG A 170 2.44 -2.90 11.88
N VAL A 171 1.99 -3.10 13.13
CA VAL A 171 2.65 -2.51 14.32
C VAL A 171 4.01 -3.15 14.54
N CYS A 172 4.07 -4.48 14.56
CA CYS A 172 5.32 -5.22 14.74
C CYS A 172 6.03 -5.41 13.38
N LYS A 173 7.28 -4.96 13.22
CA LYS A 173 8.00 -5.06 11.94
C LYS A 173 8.77 -6.38 11.88
N SER A 174 8.83 -7.00 10.70
CA SER A 174 9.75 -8.09 10.40
C SER A 174 11.16 -7.56 10.13
N ASP A 175 12.17 -8.44 10.16
CA ASP A 175 13.56 -8.06 9.88
C ASP A 175 13.73 -7.48 8.47
N LEU A 176 12.96 -7.98 7.50
CA LEU A 176 12.96 -7.44 6.14
C LEU A 176 12.37 -6.03 6.07
N GLU A 177 11.31 -5.74 6.84
CA GLU A 177 10.76 -4.39 6.95
C GLU A 177 11.77 -3.46 7.65
N LEU A 178 12.36 -3.90 8.77
CA LEU A 178 13.38 -3.14 9.49
C LEU A 178 14.59 -2.82 8.59
N ALA A 179 15.01 -3.75 7.74
CA ALA A 179 16.08 -3.51 6.77
C ALA A 179 15.71 -2.39 5.77
N LEU A 180 14.49 -2.38 5.24
CA LEU A 180 14.01 -1.29 4.36
C LEU A 180 13.92 0.04 5.12
N ILE A 181 13.43 0.02 6.36
CA ILE A 181 13.40 1.19 7.25
C ILE A 181 14.81 1.75 7.48
N GLN A 182 15.80 0.88 7.64
CA GLN A 182 17.19 1.30 7.83
C GLN A 182 17.75 1.96 6.56
N ILE A 183 17.47 1.42 5.37
CA ILE A 183 17.86 2.02 4.09
C ILE A 183 17.26 3.42 3.94
N ALA A 184 15.95 3.53 4.19
CA ALA A 184 15.19 4.77 4.25
C ALA A 184 15.86 5.84 5.16
N ASN A 185 16.25 5.43 6.37
CA ASN A 185 16.91 6.30 7.33
C ASN A 185 18.33 6.69 6.92
N ASN A 186 19.11 5.77 6.35
CA ASN A 186 20.46 6.06 5.87
C ASN A 186 20.44 7.14 4.78
N ILE A 187 19.60 6.94 3.75
CA ILE A 187 19.45 7.89 2.63
C ILE A 187 18.99 9.27 3.13
N SER A 188 18.01 9.30 4.04
CA SER A 188 17.53 10.57 4.60
C SER A 188 18.59 11.27 5.46
N SER A 189 19.39 10.50 6.21
CA SER A 189 20.47 11.03 7.03
C SER A 189 21.58 11.62 6.16
N GLU A 190 21.93 10.96 5.06
CA GLU A 190 22.88 11.48 4.06
C GLU A 190 22.35 12.77 3.42
N ALA A 191 21.08 12.80 3.02
CA ALA A 191 20.44 13.99 2.48
C ALA A 191 20.44 15.16 3.48
N HIS A 192 20.20 14.88 4.76
CA HIS A 192 20.31 15.87 5.82
C HIS A 192 21.72 16.44 5.98
N VAL A 193 22.73 15.57 6.00
CA VAL A 193 24.12 15.98 6.08
C VAL A 193 24.48 16.87 4.89
N GLU A 194 23.98 16.53 3.70
CA GLU A 194 24.19 17.32 2.50
C GLU A 194 23.55 18.72 2.58
N VAL A 195 22.31 18.80 3.07
CA VAL A 195 21.64 20.08 3.32
C VAL A 195 22.44 20.92 4.33
N MET A 196 22.88 20.33 5.45
CA MET A 196 23.66 21.04 6.47
C MET A 196 24.99 21.57 5.92
N ARG A 197 25.68 20.80 5.07
CA ARG A 197 26.95 21.22 4.44
C ARG A 197 26.78 22.38 3.47
N LYS A 198 25.64 22.44 2.77
CA LYS A 198 25.38 23.43 1.71
C LYS A 198 24.63 24.68 2.17
N THR A 199 23.97 24.62 3.32
CA THR A 199 23.18 25.74 3.85
C THR A 199 24.05 26.96 4.14
N LYS A 200 23.60 28.14 3.70
CA LYS A 200 24.27 29.44 3.90
C LYS A 200 23.23 30.50 4.24
N ALA A 201 23.66 31.54 4.96
CA ALA A 201 22.84 32.72 5.20
C ALA A 201 22.38 33.34 3.87
N GLY A 202 21.12 33.78 3.80
CA GLY A 202 20.49 34.31 2.60
C GLY A 202 19.75 33.27 1.74
N MET A 203 19.93 31.97 2.00
CA MET A 203 19.14 30.92 1.34
C MET A 203 17.69 30.90 1.84
N LYS A 204 16.79 30.42 0.99
CA LYS A 204 15.38 30.20 1.30
C LYS A 204 15.13 28.75 1.70
N GLU A 205 14.10 28.55 2.53
CA GLU A 205 13.68 27.25 3.07
C GLU A 205 13.43 26.22 1.96
N TYR A 206 12.73 26.61 0.88
CA TYR A 206 12.48 25.72 -0.26
C TYR A 206 13.76 25.27 -1.00
N GLN A 207 14.86 26.03 -0.90
CA GLN A 207 16.13 25.60 -1.50
C GLN A 207 16.73 24.43 -0.72
N LEU A 208 16.52 24.39 0.60
CA LEU A 208 16.93 23.27 1.44
C LEU A 208 16.06 22.04 1.18
N GLU A 209 14.75 22.23 1.06
CA GLU A 209 13.81 21.19 0.63
C GLU A 209 14.23 20.58 -0.72
N SER A 210 14.51 21.43 -1.71
CA SER A 210 14.96 20.99 -3.03
C SER A 210 16.24 20.15 -2.97
N MET A 211 17.22 20.54 -2.15
CA MET A 211 18.46 19.77 -1.96
C MET A 211 18.19 18.41 -1.32
N PHE A 212 17.31 18.36 -0.31
CA PHE A 212 16.94 17.11 0.36
C PHE A 212 16.23 16.15 -0.62
N LEU A 213 15.21 16.62 -1.32
CA LEU A 213 14.44 15.82 -2.28
C LEU A 213 15.31 15.36 -3.45
N HIS A 214 16.18 16.24 -3.95
CA HIS A 214 17.14 15.86 -4.99
C HIS A 214 18.07 14.74 -4.52
N HIS A 215 18.62 14.85 -3.31
CA HIS A 215 19.55 13.84 -2.80
C HIS A 215 18.86 12.47 -2.63
N THR A 216 17.70 12.46 -1.97
CA THR A 216 16.94 11.23 -1.70
C THR A 216 16.48 10.55 -3.00
N TYR A 217 16.06 11.32 -4.00
CA TYR A 217 15.65 10.76 -5.28
C TYR A 217 16.86 10.31 -6.13
N MET A 218 17.84 11.18 -6.33
CA MET A 218 18.93 10.94 -7.27
C MET A 218 19.89 9.86 -6.78
N TYR A 219 20.26 9.86 -5.50
CA TYR A 219 21.22 8.88 -4.95
C TYR A 219 20.52 7.72 -4.24
N GLY A 220 19.36 7.96 -3.64
CA GLY A 220 18.60 6.94 -2.92
C GLY A 220 17.52 6.24 -3.74
N GLY A 221 17.23 6.68 -4.96
CA GLY A 221 16.13 6.13 -5.77
C GLY A 221 14.73 6.38 -5.17
N CYS A 222 14.61 7.25 -4.17
CA CYS A 222 13.38 7.47 -3.42
C CYS A 222 12.52 8.55 -4.08
N ARG A 223 11.63 8.14 -5.00
CA ARG A 223 10.78 9.08 -5.76
C ARG A 223 9.72 9.78 -4.90
N HIS A 224 9.19 9.12 -3.86
CA HIS A 224 8.11 9.65 -3.04
C HIS A 224 8.62 10.10 -1.67
N CYS A 225 8.27 11.32 -1.28
CA CYS A 225 8.41 11.74 0.11
C CYS A 225 7.27 11.16 0.96
N SER A 226 7.55 10.79 2.20
CA SER A 226 6.54 10.23 3.09
C SER A 226 5.54 11.26 3.61
N TYR A 227 5.98 12.51 3.72
CA TYR A 227 5.18 13.69 4.03
C TYR A 227 5.87 14.94 3.45
N THR A 228 5.17 16.07 3.39
CA THR A 228 5.74 17.34 2.89
C THR A 228 6.91 17.79 3.76
N CYS A 229 8.04 18.16 3.14
CA CYS A 229 9.22 18.58 3.88
C CYS A 229 8.95 19.82 4.74
N ILE A 230 9.45 19.82 5.97
CA ILE A 230 9.35 20.95 6.90
C ILE A 230 10.74 21.55 7.04
N CYS A 231 10.97 22.70 6.39
CA CYS A 231 12.25 23.41 6.41
C CYS A 231 12.11 24.75 7.14
N ALA A 232 12.02 24.76 8.48
CA ALA A 232 11.71 25.98 9.23
C ALA A 232 12.95 26.75 9.75
N THR A 233 13.00 28.06 9.51
CA THR A 233 14.04 29.00 9.95
C THR A 233 13.44 30.21 10.69
N GLY A 234 14.19 30.80 11.63
CA GLY A 234 13.74 31.99 12.37
C GLY A 234 12.41 31.80 13.12
N GLU A 235 11.49 32.74 12.96
CA GLU A 235 10.15 32.77 13.60
C GLU A 235 9.23 31.63 13.12
N ASN A 236 9.47 31.06 11.93
CA ASN A 236 8.71 29.93 11.39
C ASN A 236 8.88 28.64 12.22
N ARG A 237 9.83 28.58 13.16
CA ARG A 237 10.07 27.43 14.06
C ARG A 237 8.97 27.22 15.09
N LEU A 238 8.15 28.23 15.38
CA LEU A 238 7.14 28.20 16.45
C LEU A 238 5.82 27.53 16.04
N GLY A 239 5.64 27.21 14.75
CA GLY A 239 4.41 26.62 14.22
C GLY A 239 4.26 25.11 14.39
N LEU A 240 5.37 24.36 14.52
CA LEU A 240 5.48 22.95 14.94
C LEU A 240 6.91 22.48 14.57
N SER A 241 7.78 22.39 15.58
CA SER A 241 9.10 21.73 15.58
C SER A 241 10.19 22.26 14.62
N GLN A 242 11.42 22.07 15.07
CA GLN A 242 12.71 22.47 14.51
C GLN A 242 12.91 22.00 13.05
N VAL A 243 14.03 22.35 12.41
CA VAL A 243 14.53 21.66 11.21
C VAL A 243 14.67 20.17 11.53
N LEU A 244 13.59 19.45 11.35
CA LEU A 244 13.43 18.05 11.68
C LEU A 244 12.75 17.46 10.44
N ILE A 245 13.55 17.17 9.42
CA ILE A 245 13.10 16.26 8.36
C ILE A 245 13.14 14.86 9.00
N VAL A 246 12.25 14.57 9.94
CA VAL A 246 12.16 13.23 10.54
C VAL A 246 11.80 12.26 9.42
N SER A 247 12.81 11.61 8.89
CA SER A 247 12.70 10.44 8.05
C SER A 247 11.71 9.44 8.65
N CYS A 248 10.51 9.38 8.09
CA CYS A 248 9.73 8.17 8.06
C CYS A 248 9.57 7.77 6.61
N LEU A 249 10.69 7.57 5.90
CA LEU A 249 10.72 7.10 4.51
C LEU A 249 10.15 5.65 4.37
N VAL A 250 9.68 5.07 5.47
CA VAL A 250 9.08 3.73 5.60
C VAL A 250 7.75 3.56 4.88
N ARG A 251 6.96 4.62 4.66
CA ARG A 251 5.71 4.48 3.89
C ARG A 251 5.91 4.42 2.37
N SER A 252 7.14 4.60 1.87
CA SER A 252 7.42 4.79 0.44
C SER A 252 8.41 3.78 -0.16
N MET A 253 8.96 2.87 0.65
CA MET A 253 9.94 1.86 0.17
C MET A 253 9.33 0.47 -0.09
N GLU A 254 8.00 0.39 -0.22
CA GLU A 254 7.28 -0.81 -0.70
C GLU A 254 7.02 -0.71 -2.20
#